data_AF-A0A194Q2L3-F1
#
_entry.id   AF-A0A194Q2L3-F1
#
_cell.length_a   1.000
_cell.length_b   1.000
_cell.length_c   1.000
_cell.angle_alpha   90.00
_cell.angle_beta   90.00
_cell.angle_gamma   90.00
#
_symmetry.space_group_name_H-M   'P 1'
#
loop_
_entity.id
_entity.type
_entity.pdbx_description
1 polymer ?
#
loop_
_entity_poly.entity_id
_entity_poly.type
_entity_poly.pdbx_seq_one_letter_code
_entity_poly.pdbx_strand_id
1 'polypeptide(L)'
;MKTAIRKKIYDFYLRGEPAYKDKVFKDINDDPMLPYFKMRLFDRMLNHFKMFTLNKRANYALIDRMRISVNRIEYLQKLKELRAQKRCFYYLDELFLPAENTDDKNQPSTSAKKKPTQKYMVIAHIGNENGFIDDGLGVFHVDIEPSSRNKIETNQFEEWFEKILPKLEKNSVILMDSAPYHIRRPDIIPNWQWSTNDIERWFSTSGLEYYENSSKVLLLHTIKEAKIEQPPFIIDTMAMKYNIEIIRTPQFHYDLNPINVIWAEIKKIVAKRTLNIEHLREIVDSVICDKSSIEKWRTSIQYVLDLEENYYGKLDGAMDDVVDSNLDESEEADGPNEYPAENQAIYLYSGSDDCIWENVITDLSEIGTDTDSSYVYYDKSIFNYVFISPASRKSS
;
A
#
# COMPACT_ATOMS: atom_id res chain seq x y z
N MET A 1 -15.61 -27.67 -20.23
CA MET A 1 -14.36 -26.95 -19.88
C MET A 1 -14.62 -25.60 -19.23
N LYS A 2 -15.24 -24.63 -19.93
CA LYS A 2 -15.64 -23.32 -19.37
C LYS A 2 -16.35 -23.44 -18.01
N THR A 3 -17.38 -24.28 -17.94
CA THR A 3 -18.17 -24.56 -16.73
C THR A 3 -17.33 -25.17 -15.59
N ALA A 4 -16.38 -26.05 -15.91
CA ALA A 4 -15.52 -26.67 -14.91
C ALA A 4 -14.53 -25.67 -14.29
N ILE A 5 -13.96 -24.78 -15.11
CA ILE A 5 -13.09 -23.69 -14.64
C ILE A 5 -13.89 -22.70 -13.78
N ARG A 6 -15.12 -22.37 -14.19
CA ARG A 6 -16.04 -21.53 -13.39
C ARG A 6 -16.33 -22.14 -12.03
N LYS A 7 -16.69 -23.42 -12.00
CA LYS A 7 -16.92 -24.17 -10.76
C LYS A 7 -15.70 -24.10 -9.83
N LYS A 8 -14.52 -24.40 -10.35
CA LYS A 8 -13.27 -24.36 -9.57
C LYS A 8 -13.01 -22.99 -8.96
N ILE A 9 -13.21 -21.92 -9.72
CA ILE A 9 -13.08 -20.54 -9.23
C ILE A 9 -14.12 -20.24 -8.14
N TYR A 10 -15.36 -20.67 -8.36
CA TYR A 10 -16.44 -20.49 -7.39
C TYR A 10 -16.18 -21.28 -6.09
N ASP A 11 -15.59 -22.47 -6.18
CA ASP A 11 -15.21 -23.27 -5.01
C ASP A 11 -14.19 -22.53 -4.11
N PHE A 12 -13.31 -21.69 -4.67
CA PHE A 12 -12.45 -20.81 -3.86
C PHE A 12 -13.27 -19.76 -3.11
N TYR A 13 -14.23 -19.12 -3.77
CA TYR A 13 -15.10 -18.12 -3.15
C TYR A 13 -16.00 -18.71 -2.06
N LEU A 14 -16.57 -19.91 -2.29
CA LEU A 14 -17.35 -20.64 -1.27
C LEU A 14 -16.52 -21.00 -0.02
N ARG A 15 -15.20 -21.16 -0.16
CA ARG A 15 -14.29 -21.37 0.96
C ARG A 15 -13.80 -20.06 1.61
N GLY A 16 -14.22 -18.90 1.12
CA GLY A 16 -13.73 -17.60 1.55
C GLY A 16 -12.27 -17.34 1.14
N GLU A 17 -11.76 -18.05 0.13
CA GLU A 17 -10.40 -17.94 -0.36
C GLU A 17 -10.35 -17.10 -1.65
N PRO A 18 -9.35 -16.22 -1.83
CA PRO A 18 -9.16 -15.55 -3.10
C PRO A 18 -8.79 -16.56 -4.21
N ALA A 19 -9.51 -16.50 -5.32
CA ALA A 19 -9.25 -17.33 -6.51
C ALA A 19 -8.02 -16.82 -7.29
N TYR A 20 -6.82 -17.08 -6.79
CA TYR A 20 -5.57 -16.71 -7.47
C TYR A 20 -5.37 -17.53 -8.73
N LYS A 21 -4.92 -16.90 -9.82
CA LYS A 21 -4.71 -17.54 -11.12
C LYS A 21 -3.84 -18.80 -11.01
N ASP A 22 -2.75 -18.74 -10.25
CA ASP A 22 -1.83 -19.88 -10.08
C ASP A 22 -2.44 -20.98 -9.21
N LYS A 23 -3.22 -20.62 -8.18
CA LYS A 23 -3.92 -21.60 -7.34
C LYS A 23 -5.03 -22.30 -8.09
N VAL A 24 -5.84 -21.55 -8.84
CA VAL A 24 -6.91 -22.10 -9.67
C VAL A 24 -6.32 -22.95 -10.78
N PHE A 25 -5.25 -22.49 -11.43
CA PHE A 25 -4.52 -23.28 -12.43
C PHE A 25 -4.02 -24.61 -11.86
N LYS A 26 -3.44 -24.58 -10.65
CA LYS A 26 -2.98 -25.78 -9.96
C LYS A 26 -4.16 -26.70 -9.60
N ASP A 27 -5.22 -26.16 -8.99
CA ASP A 27 -6.39 -26.92 -8.55
C ASP A 27 -7.19 -27.55 -9.72
N ILE A 28 -7.11 -26.97 -10.92
CA ILE A 28 -7.65 -27.57 -12.13
C ILE A 28 -6.76 -28.71 -12.65
N ASN A 29 -5.43 -28.50 -12.67
CA ASN A 29 -4.50 -29.52 -13.17
C ASN A 29 -4.30 -30.70 -12.21
N ASP A 30 -4.53 -30.48 -10.91
CA ASP A 30 -4.52 -31.53 -9.88
C ASP A 30 -5.84 -32.33 -9.87
N ASP A 31 -6.88 -31.87 -10.59
CA ASP A 31 -8.16 -32.59 -10.71
C ASP A 31 -8.07 -33.71 -11.77
N PRO A 32 -8.16 -34.99 -11.38
CA PRO A 32 -8.01 -36.11 -12.31
C PRO A 32 -9.15 -36.20 -13.34
N MET A 33 -10.26 -35.49 -13.13
CA MET A 33 -11.39 -35.43 -14.06
C MET A 33 -11.24 -34.35 -15.13
N LEU A 34 -10.21 -33.50 -15.03
CA LEU A 34 -9.93 -32.42 -15.97
C LEU A 34 -8.63 -32.69 -16.74
N PRO A 35 -8.55 -32.30 -18.02
CA PRO A 35 -7.34 -32.51 -18.80
C PRO A 35 -6.25 -31.54 -18.35
N TYR A 36 -5.03 -32.03 -18.30
CA TYR A 36 -3.86 -31.21 -18.02
C TYR A 36 -3.63 -30.19 -19.15
N PHE A 37 -3.36 -28.93 -18.79
CA PHE A 37 -2.95 -27.91 -19.74
C PHE A 37 -1.88 -26.97 -19.18
N LYS A 38 -1.08 -26.40 -20.08
CA LYS A 38 -0.04 -25.41 -19.72
C LYS A 38 -0.67 -24.05 -19.43
N MET A 39 0.00 -23.24 -18.61
CA MET A 39 -0.46 -21.89 -18.22
C MET A 39 -0.83 -21.00 -19.43
N ARG A 40 -0.04 -21.04 -20.52
CA ARG A 40 -0.37 -20.29 -21.76
C ARG A 40 -1.68 -20.68 -22.42
N LEU A 41 -2.14 -21.92 -22.24
CA LEU A 41 -3.45 -22.35 -22.73
C LEU A 41 -4.55 -21.91 -21.76
N PHE A 42 -4.28 -21.97 -20.45
CA PHE A 42 -5.17 -21.43 -19.42
C PHE A 42 -5.46 -19.94 -19.63
N ASP A 43 -4.44 -19.10 -19.83
CA ASP A 43 -4.60 -17.67 -20.09
C ASP A 43 -5.48 -17.41 -21.34
N ARG A 44 -5.24 -18.17 -22.42
CA ARG A 44 -6.08 -18.08 -23.64
C ARG A 44 -7.52 -18.50 -23.40
N MET A 45 -7.73 -19.50 -22.55
CA MET A 45 -9.07 -19.96 -22.18
C MET A 45 -9.80 -18.94 -21.32
N LEU A 46 -9.14 -18.33 -20.34
CA LEU A 46 -9.71 -17.25 -19.53
C LEU A 46 -10.15 -16.08 -20.40
N ASN A 47 -9.28 -15.64 -21.33
CA ASN A 47 -9.60 -14.58 -22.29
C ASN A 47 -10.78 -14.97 -23.21
N HIS A 48 -10.77 -16.18 -23.76
CA HIS A 48 -11.85 -16.66 -24.62
C HIS A 48 -13.19 -16.77 -23.88
N PHE A 49 -13.16 -17.14 -22.60
CA PHE A 49 -14.34 -17.26 -21.75
C PHE A 49 -14.78 -15.94 -21.12
N LYS A 50 -14.09 -14.83 -21.38
CA LYS A 50 -14.31 -13.51 -20.76
C LYS A 50 -14.26 -13.59 -19.23
N MET A 51 -13.32 -14.37 -18.69
CA MET A 51 -13.04 -14.47 -17.26
C MET A 51 -11.85 -13.57 -16.97
N PHE A 52 -12.04 -12.56 -16.14
CA PHE A 52 -11.09 -11.45 -16.03
C PHE A 52 -10.07 -11.71 -14.93
N THR A 53 -8.78 -11.58 -15.25
CA THR A 53 -7.74 -11.56 -14.23
C THR A 53 -7.56 -10.13 -13.71
N LEU A 54 -7.95 -9.88 -12.47
CA LEU A 54 -7.68 -8.63 -11.77
C LEU A 54 -6.21 -8.58 -11.37
N ASN A 55 -5.57 -7.46 -11.73
CA ASN A 55 -4.23 -7.19 -11.22
C ASN A 55 -4.31 -6.82 -9.74
N LYS A 56 -3.70 -7.64 -8.87
CA LYS A 56 -3.64 -7.41 -7.41
C LYS A 56 -3.12 -6.00 -7.08
N ARG A 57 -2.14 -5.49 -7.85
CA ARG A 57 -1.49 -4.20 -7.60
C ARG A 57 -2.39 -2.98 -7.90
N ALA A 58 -3.48 -3.18 -8.65
CA ALA A 58 -4.40 -2.12 -9.05
C ALA A 58 -5.79 -2.24 -8.38
N ASN A 59 -5.99 -3.23 -7.50
CA ASN A 59 -7.30 -3.59 -6.97
C ASN A 59 -7.24 -3.99 -5.48
N TYR A 60 -6.39 -3.34 -4.68
CA TYR A 60 -6.25 -3.69 -3.26
C TYR A 60 -7.58 -3.60 -2.51
N ALA A 61 -8.42 -2.61 -2.84
CA ALA A 61 -9.72 -2.44 -2.22
C ALA A 61 -10.67 -3.64 -2.40
N LEU A 62 -10.56 -4.38 -3.52
CA LEU A 62 -11.37 -5.58 -3.80
C LEU A 62 -10.94 -6.82 -3.00
N ILE A 63 -9.77 -6.78 -2.36
CA ILE A 63 -9.21 -7.89 -1.57
C ILE A 63 -8.91 -7.47 -0.13
N ASP A 64 -9.41 -6.31 0.27
CA ASP A 64 -9.26 -5.86 1.64
C ASP A 64 -9.89 -6.89 2.58
N ARG A 65 -9.12 -7.29 3.60
CA ARG A 65 -9.72 -7.98 4.74
C ARG A 65 -10.59 -6.98 5.48
N MET A 66 -11.65 -7.45 6.15
CA MET A 66 -12.58 -6.60 6.92
C MET A 66 -11.88 -5.48 7.72
N ARG A 67 -10.80 -5.79 8.45
CA ARG A 67 -10.02 -4.78 9.20
C ARG A 67 -9.44 -3.66 8.32
N ILE A 68 -8.95 -4.01 7.14
CA ILE A 68 -8.37 -3.06 6.17
C ILE A 68 -9.50 -2.26 5.51
N SER A 69 -10.62 -2.90 5.15
CA SER A 69 -11.80 -2.23 4.59
C SER A 69 -12.33 -1.17 5.56
N VAL A 70 -12.52 -1.53 6.83
CA VAL A 70 -12.95 -0.58 7.88
C VAL A 70 -11.98 0.59 7.99
N ASN A 71 -10.67 0.32 8.10
CA ASN A 71 -9.66 1.38 8.17
C ASN A 71 -9.71 2.30 6.94
N ARG A 72 -9.92 1.75 5.74
CA ARG A 72 -10.06 2.54 4.50
C ARG A 72 -11.33 3.39 4.53
N ILE A 73 -12.47 2.84 4.93
CA ILE A 73 -13.74 3.56 5.00
C ILE A 73 -13.67 4.70 6.02
N GLU A 74 -13.14 4.45 7.21
CA GLU A 74 -12.96 5.46 8.26
C GLU A 74 -12.00 6.57 7.81
N TYR A 75 -10.90 6.18 7.15
CA TYR A 75 -9.97 7.13 6.54
C TYR A 75 -10.67 8.03 5.52
N LEU A 76 -11.43 7.46 4.59
CA LEU A 76 -12.14 8.21 3.55
C LEU A 76 -13.22 9.14 4.15
N GLN A 77 -13.93 8.71 5.19
CA GLN A 77 -14.86 9.55 5.95
C GLN A 77 -14.15 10.75 6.56
N LYS A 78 -13.02 10.50 7.25
CA LYS A 78 -12.23 11.54 7.89
C LYS A 78 -11.70 12.56 6.88
N LEU A 79 -11.25 12.12 5.71
CA LEU A 79 -10.83 13.05 4.64
C LEU A 79 -11.99 13.92 4.16
N LYS A 80 -13.19 13.34 3.96
CA LYS A 80 -14.39 14.10 3.56
C LYS A 80 -14.76 15.16 4.61
N GLU A 81 -14.73 14.82 5.89
CA GLU A 81 -15.00 15.76 6.99
C GLU A 81 -14.00 16.92 7.01
N LEU A 82 -12.70 16.62 6.91
CA LEU A 82 -11.64 17.62 6.92
C LEU A 82 -11.72 18.57 5.70
N ARG A 83 -12.07 18.05 4.52
CA ARG A 83 -12.32 18.88 3.34
C ARG A 83 -13.57 19.74 3.49
N ALA A 84 -14.64 19.23 4.10
CA ALA A 84 -15.84 20.03 4.40
C ALA A 84 -15.53 21.19 5.36
N GLN A 85 -14.56 21.01 6.27
CA GLN A 85 -14.02 22.06 7.13
C GLN A 85 -13.08 23.04 6.42
N LYS A 86 -12.83 22.86 5.11
CA LYS A 86 -11.91 23.67 4.29
C LYS A 86 -10.48 23.67 4.84
N ARG A 87 -10.06 22.55 5.42
CA ARG A 87 -8.67 22.34 5.88
C ARG A 87 -7.74 22.29 4.66
N CYS A 88 -6.56 22.91 4.77
CA CYS A 88 -5.51 22.77 3.77
C CYS A 88 -4.85 21.38 3.89
N PHE A 89 -4.64 20.70 2.77
CA PHE A 89 -4.02 19.37 2.73
C PHE A 89 -2.62 19.46 2.15
N TYR A 90 -1.68 18.83 2.85
CA TYR A 90 -0.32 18.58 2.40
C TYR A 90 -0.09 17.08 2.29
N TYR A 91 0.59 16.67 1.23
CA TYR A 91 0.87 15.28 0.91
C TYR A 91 2.37 15.06 1.04
N LEU A 92 2.75 14.12 1.90
CA LEU A 92 4.13 13.80 2.25
C LEU A 92 4.39 12.33 1.95
N ASP A 93 5.56 12.06 1.38
CA ASP A 93 6.08 10.69 1.23
C ASP A 93 7.58 10.73 0.92
N GLU A 94 8.21 9.56 1.02
CA GLU A 94 9.59 9.33 0.62
C GLU A 94 9.72 8.53 -0.67
N LEU A 95 10.74 8.85 -1.46
CA LEU A 95 11.12 8.09 -2.65
C LEU A 95 12.55 7.59 -2.51
N PHE A 96 12.71 6.26 -2.55
CA PHE A 96 13.99 5.58 -2.54
C PHE A 96 14.48 5.37 -3.97
N LEU A 97 15.63 5.95 -4.31
CA LEU A 97 16.26 5.86 -5.62
C LEU A 97 17.58 5.09 -5.52
N PRO A 98 17.74 3.97 -6.23
CA PRO A 98 18.99 3.21 -6.22
C PRO A 98 20.11 4.03 -6.89
N ALA A 99 21.25 4.17 -6.21
CA ALA A 99 22.42 4.84 -6.75
C ALA A 99 23.52 3.84 -7.09
N GLU A 100 24.31 4.11 -8.13
CA GLU A 100 25.45 3.29 -8.52
C GLU A 100 26.54 3.31 -7.43
N ASN A 101 27.08 2.14 -7.07
CA ASN A 101 28.29 2.03 -6.25
C ASN A 101 29.51 2.40 -7.11
N THR A 102 29.94 3.65 -7.06
CA THR A 102 31.18 4.10 -7.71
C THR A 102 32.43 3.41 -7.15
N ASP A 103 32.36 2.88 -5.92
CA ASP A 103 33.49 2.26 -5.21
C ASP A 103 33.77 0.80 -5.63
N ASP A 104 32.83 0.13 -6.31
CA ASP A 104 32.96 -1.29 -6.69
C ASP A 104 33.71 -1.53 -8.00
N LYS A 105 34.00 -0.47 -8.78
CA LYS A 105 34.72 -0.62 -10.06
C LYS A 105 36.19 -1.04 -9.90
N ASN A 106 36.72 -1.06 -8.67
CA ASN A 106 38.13 -1.35 -8.38
C ASN A 106 38.38 -2.56 -7.43
N GLN A 107 37.37 -3.37 -7.07
CA GLN A 107 37.61 -4.51 -6.18
C GLN A 107 38.05 -5.78 -6.94
N PRO A 108 39.22 -6.38 -6.61
CA PRO A 108 39.67 -7.63 -7.21
C PRO A 108 38.77 -8.81 -6.78
N SER A 109 38.41 -9.63 -7.77
CA SER A 109 37.40 -10.69 -7.74
C SER A 109 37.82 -11.96 -6.97
N THR A 110 38.36 -11.86 -5.75
CA THR A 110 38.95 -13.04 -5.07
C THR A 110 38.59 -13.25 -3.60
N SER A 111 37.56 -12.60 -3.05
CA SER A 111 37.07 -12.98 -1.71
C SER A 111 35.56 -13.21 -1.69
N ALA A 112 35.14 -14.19 -0.87
CA ALA A 112 33.80 -14.78 -0.84
C ALA A 112 32.68 -13.74 -0.89
N LYS A 113 31.78 -13.88 -1.85
CA LYS A 113 30.69 -12.94 -2.19
C LYS A 113 29.77 -12.67 -0.99
N LYS A 114 30.10 -11.68 -0.15
CA LYS A 114 29.07 -10.90 0.53
C LYS A 114 28.30 -10.17 -0.57
N LYS A 115 26.97 -10.29 -0.58
CA LYS A 115 26.14 -9.49 -1.49
C LYS A 115 26.47 -8.01 -1.24
N PRO A 116 26.79 -7.20 -2.26
CA PRO A 116 27.21 -5.83 -2.07
C PRO A 116 26.11 -5.00 -1.42
N THR A 117 26.49 -4.10 -0.53
CA THR A 117 25.60 -3.09 0.05
C THR A 117 25.09 -2.18 -1.06
N GLN A 118 23.78 -2.00 -1.18
CA GLN A 118 23.18 -1.14 -2.20
C GLN A 118 23.02 0.28 -1.63
N LYS A 119 23.61 1.26 -2.30
CA LYS A 119 23.43 2.69 -1.98
C LYS A 119 22.08 3.18 -2.52
N TYR A 120 21.39 3.97 -1.71
CA TYR A 120 20.17 4.67 -2.10
C TYR A 120 20.28 6.16 -1.78
N MET A 121 19.76 6.97 -2.70
CA MET A 121 19.37 8.34 -2.41
C MET A 121 17.88 8.33 -2.05
N VAL A 122 17.55 8.70 -0.82
CA VAL A 122 16.16 8.84 -0.38
C VAL A 122 15.82 10.31 -0.41
N ILE A 123 14.70 10.64 -1.03
CA ILE A 123 14.15 11.99 -0.99
C ILE A 123 12.87 11.98 -0.18
N ALA A 124 12.73 12.93 0.76
CA ALA A 124 11.46 13.23 1.40
C ALA A 124 10.98 14.59 0.92
N HIS A 125 9.70 14.69 0.57
CA HIS A 125 9.11 15.98 0.25
C HIS A 125 7.66 16.04 0.67
N ILE A 126 7.20 17.27 0.85
CA ILE A 126 5.81 17.61 1.06
C ILE A 126 5.33 18.66 0.04
N GLY A 127 4.07 18.56 -0.40
CA GLY A 127 3.46 19.53 -1.31
C GLY A 127 1.93 19.54 -1.22
N ASN A 128 1.30 20.48 -1.92
CA ASN A 128 -0.15 20.60 -2.02
C ASN A 128 -0.57 21.01 -3.45
N GLU A 129 -1.81 21.47 -3.62
CA GLU A 129 -2.34 21.94 -4.92
C GLU A 129 -1.58 23.12 -5.55
N ASN A 130 -0.70 23.77 -4.79
CA ASN A 130 0.15 24.87 -5.25
C ASN A 130 1.59 24.44 -5.52
N GLY A 131 1.89 23.14 -5.47
CA GLY A 131 3.22 22.61 -5.73
C GLY A 131 3.90 22.05 -4.47
N PHE A 132 5.18 21.75 -4.65
CA PHE A 132 6.09 21.40 -3.57
C PHE A 132 6.35 22.62 -2.67
N ILE A 133 6.55 22.39 -1.37
CA ILE A 133 6.91 23.46 -0.43
C ILE A 133 8.34 23.93 -0.67
N ASP A 134 8.53 25.25 -0.81
CA ASP A 134 9.85 25.84 -1.03
C ASP A 134 10.85 25.46 0.07
N ASP A 135 12.07 25.11 -0.35
CA ASP A 135 13.14 24.57 0.50
C ASP A 135 12.67 23.36 1.34
N GLY A 136 11.71 22.59 0.83
CA GLY A 136 11.10 21.45 1.51
C GLY A 136 11.73 20.09 1.20
N LEU A 137 12.62 20.03 0.22
CA LEU A 137 13.24 18.79 -0.25
C LEU A 137 14.29 18.29 0.75
N GLY A 138 13.98 17.19 1.44
CA GLY A 138 14.94 16.42 2.23
C GLY A 138 15.67 15.40 1.36
N VAL A 139 16.99 15.30 1.51
CA VAL A 139 17.81 14.26 0.85
C VAL A 139 18.59 13.52 1.90
N PHE A 140 18.49 12.21 1.87
CA PHE A 140 19.20 11.30 2.74
C PHE A 140 19.96 10.29 1.90
N HIS A 141 21.14 9.90 2.37
CA HIS A 141 21.93 8.85 1.74
C HIS A 141 21.94 7.66 2.69
N VAL A 142 21.43 6.52 2.20
CA VAL A 142 21.32 5.31 3.01
C VAL A 142 21.99 4.15 2.31
N ASP A 143 22.77 3.43 3.10
CA ASP A 143 23.43 2.20 2.69
C ASP A 143 22.60 1.03 3.21
N ILE A 144 21.93 0.32 2.29
CA ILE A 144 21.08 -0.81 2.66
C ILE A 144 21.86 -2.10 2.47
N GLU A 145 22.19 -2.76 3.59
CA GLU A 145 22.65 -4.13 3.53
C GLU A 145 21.49 -5.07 3.18
N PRO A 146 21.72 -6.15 2.42
CA PRO A 146 20.69 -7.14 2.09
C PRO A 146 19.98 -7.74 3.32
N SER A 147 20.63 -7.71 4.49
CA SER A 147 20.11 -8.19 5.78
C SER A 147 19.41 -7.13 6.62
N SER A 148 19.57 -5.84 6.32
CA SER A 148 18.97 -4.74 7.08
C SER A 148 17.77 -4.17 6.34
N ARG A 149 16.56 -4.50 6.78
CA ARG A 149 15.34 -3.85 6.30
C ARG A 149 15.13 -2.56 7.10
N ASN A 150 14.96 -1.43 6.42
CA ASN A 150 14.52 -0.14 6.95
C ASN A 150 15.49 0.60 7.88
N LYS A 151 16.45 1.34 7.32
CA LYS A 151 17.09 2.43 8.05
C LYS A 151 17.27 3.66 7.16
N ILE A 152 16.19 4.43 6.99
CA ILE A 152 16.39 5.87 7.22
C ILE A 152 16.70 5.94 8.72
N GLU A 153 17.80 6.58 9.11
CA GLU A 153 18.03 6.85 10.52
C GLU A 153 16.87 7.73 10.99
N THR A 154 16.02 7.21 11.87
CA THR A 154 14.77 7.87 12.31
C THR A 154 14.97 9.34 12.70
N ASN A 155 16.16 9.67 13.22
CA ASN A 155 16.55 11.04 13.57
C ASN A 155 16.58 11.99 12.36
N GLN A 156 17.06 11.56 11.20
CA GLN A 156 17.17 12.40 10.01
C GLN A 156 15.81 12.85 9.49
N PHE A 157 14.83 11.94 9.47
CA PHE A 157 13.47 12.26 9.09
C PHE A 157 12.83 13.23 10.10
N GLU A 158 12.95 12.96 11.39
CA GLU A 158 12.39 13.81 12.44
C GLU A 158 12.99 15.23 12.42
N GLU A 159 14.30 15.35 12.22
CA GLU A 159 14.98 16.66 12.07
C GLU A 159 14.52 17.43 10.82
N TRP A 160 14.30 16.73 9.71
CA TRP A 160 13.75 17.34 8.50
C TRP A 160 12.29 17.76 8.71
N PHE A 161 11.49 16.90 9.35
CA PHE A 161 10.08 17.15 9.63
C PHE A 161 9.91 18.35 10.59
N GLU A 162 10.76 18.48 11.60
CA GLU A 162 10.72 19.65 12.50
C GLU A 162 10.99 20.97 11.74
N LYS A 163 11.85 20.95 10.72
CA LYS A 163 12.15 22.12 9.86
C LYS A 163 11.03 22.43 8.88
N ILE A 164 10.22 21.44 8.47
CA ILE A 164 9.16 21.62 7.48
C ILE A 164 7.89 22.21 8.10
N LEU A 165 7.54 21.78 9.31
CA LEU A 165 6.29 22.14 9.98
C LEU A 165 6.03 23.67 10.08
N PRO A 166 7.02 24.53 10.39
CA PRO A 166 6.80 25.98 10.45
C PRO A 166 6.41 26.62 9.11
N LYS A 167 6.69 25.95 7.98
CA LYS A 167 6.40 26.45 6.64
C LYS A 167 4.98 26.14 6.16
N LEU A 168 4.28 25.25 6.88
CA LEU A 168 2.94 24.83 6.52
C LEU A 168 1.90 25.76 7.13
N GLU A 169 0.75 25.85 6.48
CA GLU A 169 -0.38 26.59 7.04
C GLU A 169 -0.83 25.99 8.38
N LYS A 170 -1.16 26.85 9.34
CA LYS A 170 -1.81 26.40 10.58
C LYS A 170 -3.19 25.83 10.26
N ASN A 171 -3.68 24.93 11.11
CA ASN A 171 -4.98 24.29 10.90
C ASN A 171 -5.04 23.50 9.58
N SER A 172 -3.90 22.94 9.17
CA SER A 172 -3.77 22.09 7.98
C SER A 172 -3.72 20.61 8.37
N VAL A 173 -3.63 19.76 7.36
CA VAL A 173 -3.57 18.30 7.47
C VAL A 173 -2.38 17.81 6.67
N ILE A 174 -1.59 16.91 7.24
CA ILE A 174 -0.54 16.18 6.50
C ILE A 174 -1.02 14.75 6.28
N LEU A 175 -0.98 14.31 5.04
CA LEU A 175 -1.28 12.94 4.63
C LEU A 175 0.01 12.21 4.30
N MET A 176 0.26 11.07 4.96
CA MET A 176 1.48 10.26 4.82
C MET A 176 1.18 8.77 5.05
N ASP A 177 2.17 7.89 4.86
CA ASP A 177 2.02 6.48 5.14
C ASP A 177 2.22 6.13 6.64
N SER A 178 2.22 4.82 6.96
CA SER A 178 2.48 4.32 8.32
C SER A 178 3.83 3.62 8.45
N ALA A 179 4.87 4.08 7.73
CA ALA A 179 6.22 3.54 7.86
C ALA A 179 6.68 3.52 9.33
N PRO A 180 7.55 2.58 9.75
CA PRO A 180 7.91 2.41 11.16
C PRO A 180 8.42 3.68 11.86
N TYR A 181 9.14 4.55 11.13
CA TYR A 181 9.60 5.84 11.66
C TYR A 181 8.47 6.89 11.75
N HIS A 182 7.42 6.80 10.93
CA HIS A 182 6.22 7.65 11.04
C HIS A 182 5.30 7.30 12.21
N ILE A 183 5.39 6.07 12.72
CA ILE A 183 4.59 5.60 13.86
C ILE A 183 5.44 5.34 15.09
N ARG A 184 6.62 5.96 15.17
CA ARG A 184 7.48 5.83 16.35
C ARG A 184 6.85 6.53 17.54
N ARG A 185 6.79 5.81 18.66
CA ARG A 185 6.40 6.36 19.96
C ARG A 185 7.65 6.66 20.78
N PRO A 186 7.59 7.60 21.74
CA PRO A 186 8.63 7.76 22.73
C PRO A 186 8.86 6.44 23.47
N ASP A 187 10.12 6.08 23.69
CA ASP A 187 10.51 4.92 24.50
C ASP A 187 10.31 5.25 25.99
N ILE A 188 9.04 5.37 26.39
CA ILE A 188 8.65 5.70 27.76
C ILE A 188 7.74 4.64 28.39
N ILE A 189 7.28 3.65 27.61
CA ILE A 189 6.59 2.46 28.13
C ILE A 189 7.51 1.25 27.92
N PRO A 190 7.81 0.46 28.97
CA PRO A 190 8.74 -0.64 28.84
C PRO A 190 8.26 -1.73 27.88
N ASN A 191 9.22 -2.33 27.19
CA ASN A 191 8.98 -3.44 26.27
C ASN A 191 10.03 -4.55 26.47
N TRP A 192 9.99 -5.59 25.63
CA TRP A 192 10.91 -6.72 25.72
C TRP A 192 12.40 -6.38 25.58
N GLN A 193 12.75 -5.20 25.06
CA GLN A 193 14.13 -4.73 24.92
C GLN A 193 14.67 -4.08 26.21
N TRP A 194 13.79 -3.66 27.13
CA TRP A 194 14.20 -3.05 28.40
C TRP A 194 14.79 -4.09 29.35
N SER A 195 15.77 -3.73 30.18
CA SER A 195 16.24 -4.64 31.23
C SER A 195 15.16 -4.81 32.31
N THR A 196 15.18 -5.93 33.05
CA THR A 196 14.23 -6.12 34.17
C THR A 196 14.32 -4.97 35.17
N ASN A 197 15.54 -4.51 35.49
CA ASN A 197 15.77 -3.40 36.41
C ASN A 197 15.18 -2.07 35.89
N ASP A 198 15.24 -1.83 34.57
CA ASP A 198 14.65 -0.62 33.98
C ASP A 198 13.11 -0.68 34.01
N ILE A 199 12.54 -1.87 33.80
CA ILE A 199 11.10 -2.09 33.93
C ILE A 199 10.66 -1.83 35.38
N GLU A 200 11.37 -2.37 36.36
CA GLU A 200 11.11 -2.15 37.79
C GLU A 200 11.23 -0.66 38.18
N ARG A 201 12.28 0.03 37.69
CA ARG A 201 12.41 1.48 37.90
C ARG A 201 11.25 2.26 37.30
N TRP A 202 10.76 1.84 36.14
CA TRP A 202 9.61 2.47 35.49
C TRP A 202 8.32 2.29 36.30
N PHE A 203 8.12 1.14 36.96
CA PHE A 203 6.97 0.95 37.86
C PHE A 203 6.92 2.04 38.93
N SER A 204 8.08 2.39 39.52
CA SER A 204 8.19 3.48 40.51
C SER A 204 7.77 4.85 39.99
N THR A 205 7.89 5.13 38.69
CA THR A 205 7.46 6.41 38.10
C THR A 205 6.04 6.36 37.53
N SER A 206 5.53 5.17 37.18
CA SER A 206 4.20 4.97 36.62
C SER A 206 3.08 5.01 37.65
N GLY A 207 3.39 4.73 38.93
CA GLY A 207 2.40 4.55 39.99
C GLY A 207 1.68 3.19 39.96
N LEU A 208 2.08 2.26 39.09
CA LEU A 208 1.59 0.89 39.10
C LEU A 208 2.32 0.06 40.16
N GLU A 209 1.58 -0.86 40.78
CA GLU A 209 2.15 -1.83 41.71
C GLU A 209 2.66 -3.08 40.98
N TYR A 210 3.73 -3.67 41.50
CA TYR A 210 4.24 -4.96 41.07
C TYR A 210 4.79 -5.74 42.27
N TYR A 211 4.86 -7.06 42.15
CA TYR A 211 5.48 -7.90 43.18
C TYR A 211 7.00 -7.94 43.00
N GLU A 212 7.75 -7.71 44.08
CA GLU A 212 9.21 -7.88 44.07
C GLU A 212 9.61 -9.28 43.58
N ASN A 213 10.70 -9.36 42.81
CA ASN A 213 11.17 -10.60 42.15
C ASN A 213 10.21 -11.18 41.09
N SER A 214 9.27 -10.37 40.57
CA SER A 214 8.47 -10.76 39.41
C SER A 214 9.34 -11.05 38.20
N SER A 215 8.98 -12.09 37.43
CA SER A 215 9.63 -12.34 36.15
C SER A 215 9.35 -11.20 35.17
N LYS A 216 10.27 -10.94 34.22
CA LYS A 216 10.07 -9.95 33.16
C LYS A 216 8.78 -10.18 32.35
N VAL A 217 8.39 -11.44 32.16
CA VAL A 217 7.11 -11.82 31.52
C VAL A 217 5.94 -11.24 32.31
N LEU A 218 5.93 -11.44 33.63
CA LEU A 218 4.85 -10.98 34.52
C LEU A 218 4.82 -9.45 34.59
N LEU A 219 5.97 -8.79 34.69
CA LEU A 219 6.06 -7.32 34.69
C LEU A 219 5.47 -6.71 33.41
N LEU A 220 5.86 -7.21 32.24
CA LEU A 220 5.33 -6.73 30.96
C LEU A 220 3.84 -7.06 30.78
N HIS A 221 3.40 -8.20 31.31
CA HIS A 221 1.97 -8.55 31.34
C HIS A 221 1.18 -7.56 32.20
N THR A 222 1.65 -7.22 33.40
CA THR A 222 1.00 -6.23 34.28
C THR A 222 0.88 -4.87 33.59
N ILE A 223 1.94 -4.41 32.90
CA ILE A 223 1.91 -3.17 32.12
C ILE A 223 0.84 -3.23 31.02
N LYS A 224 0.74 -4.36 30.32
CA LYS A 224 -0.26 -4.56 29.25
C LYS A 224 -1.69 -4.56 29.80
N GLU A 225 -1.94 -5.25 30.92
CA GLU A 225 -3.26 -5.36 31.55
C GLU A 225 -3.72 -4.05 32.19
N ALA A 226 -2.78 -3.18 32.59
CA ALA A 226 -3.09 -1.84 33.07
C ALA A 226 -3.72 -0.94 31.99
N LYS A 227 -3.74 -1.36 30.71
CA LYS A 227 -4.35 -0.65 29.57
C LYS A 227 -3.95 0.83 29.51
N ILE A 228 -2.68 1.08 29.81
CA ILE A 228 -2.11 2.42 29.84
C ILE A 228 -2.24 3.03 28.46
N GLU A 229 -2.74 4.27 28.42
CA GLU A 229 -2.81 5.05 27.19
C GLU A 229 -1.42 5.13 26.57
N GLN A 230 -1.35 4.76 25.28
CA GLN A 230 -0.09 4.80 24.57
C GLN A 230 0.27 6.26 24.28
N PRO A 231 1.53 6.68 24.53
CA PRO A 231 1.94 8.05 24.24
C PRO A 231 1.79 8.33 22.76
N PRO A 232 1.37 9.55 22.37
CA PRO A 232 1.21 9.90 20.97
C PRO A 232 2.51 9.66 20.18
N PHE A 233 2.37 9.46 18.88
CA PHE A 233 3.54 9.36 18.01
C PHE A 233 4.34 10.66 18.06
N ILE A 234 5.66 10.53 17.89
CA ILE A 234 6.58 11.66 18.06
C ILE A 234 6.29 12.75 17.02
N ILE A 235 6.13 12.35 15.76
CA ILE A 235 5.84 13.29 14.68
C ILE A 235 4.45 13.94 14.83
N ASP A 236 3.45 13.24 15.38
CA ASP A 236 2.12 13.80 15.66
C ASP A 236 2.23 14.88 16.74
N THR A 237 3.05 14.62 17.76
CA THR A 237 3.33 15.59 18.82
C THR A 237 4.05 16.82 18.25
N MET A 238 4.96 16.63 17.29
CA MET A 238 5.61 17.74 16.59
C MET A 238 4.60 18.55 15.78
N ALA A 239 3.78 17.90 14.96
CA ALA A 239 2.78 18.56 14.10
C ALA A 239 1.70 19.29 14.91
N MET A 240 1.25 18.70 16.03
CA MET A 240 0.24 19.29 16.90
C MET A 240 0.67 20.65 17.47
N LYS A 241 1.97 20.87 17.74
CA LYS A 241 2.50 22.18 18.17
C LYS A 241 2.22 23.30 17.17
N TYR A 242 2.07 22.96 15.89
CA TYR A 242 1.76 23.88 14.81
C TYR A 242 0.27 23.89 14.42
N ASN A 243 -0.59 23.22 15.21
CA ASN A 243 -2.00 22.99 14.91
C ASN A 243 -2.20 22.26 13.57
N ILE A 244 -1.38 21.22 13.33
CA ILE A 244 -1.42 20.39 12.13
C ILE A 244 -1.81 18.97 12.53
N GLU A 245 -2.79 18.39 11.83
CA GLU A 245 -3.24 17.03 12.05
C GLU A 245 -2.57 16.07 11.05
N ILE A 246 -2.11 14.91 11.50
CA ILE A 246 -1.53 13.87 10.62
C ILE A 246 -2.59 12.80 10.37
N ILE A 247 -2.85 12.50 9.10
CA ILE A 247 -3.72 11.41 8.66
C ILE A 247 -2.88 10.40 7.89
N ARG A 248 -2.97 9.13 8.28
CA ARG A 248 -2.16 8.07 7.69
C ARG A 248 -2.97 7.27 6.68
N THR A 249 -2.38 6.96 5.53
CA THR A 249 -3.02 6.11 4.54
C THR A 249 -3.28 4.70 5.09
N PRO A 250 -4.39 4.05 4.71
CA PRO A 250 -4.64 2.66 5.07
C PRO A 250 -3.55 1.74 4.50
N GLN A 251 -3.33 0.62 5.19
CA GLN A 251 -2.36 -0.38 4.74
C GLN A 251 -2.70 -0.88 3.32
N PHE A 252 -1.70 -0.91 2.43
CA PHE A 252 -1.80 -1.26 1.00
C PHE A 252 -2.50 -0.25 0.09
N HIS A 253 -2.89 0.92 0.60
CA HIS A 253 -3.57 1.97 -0.16
C HIS A 253 -2.66 3.20 -0.39
N TYR A 254 -1.47 2.97 -0.96
CA TYR A 254 -0.52 4.06 -1.28
C TYR A 254 -1.03 4.95 -2.43
N ASP A 255 -1.95 4.42 -3.25
CA ASP A 255 -2.69 5.09 -4.32
C ASP A 255 -3.60 6.21 -3.79
N LEU A 256 -3.92 6.21 -2.50
CA LEU A 256 -4.64 7.30 -1.82
C LEU A 256 -3.75 8.47 -1.40
N ASN A 257 -2.47 8.50 -1.80
CA ASN A 257 -1.58 9.64 -1.59
C ASN A 257 -1.12 10.24 -2.95
N PRO A 258 -1.58 11.45 -3.32
CA PRO A 258 -1.27 12.09 -4.60
C PRO A 258 0.21 12.21 -4.94
N ILE A 259 1.08 12.37 -3.94
CA ILE A 259 2.53 12.50 -4.17
C ILE A 259 3.12 11.24 -4.83
N ASN A 260 2.51 10.05 -4.61
CA ASN A 260 2.93 8.81 -5.26
C ASN A 260 2.76 8.84 -6.78
N VAL A 261 1.79 9.61 -7.29
CA VAL A 261 1.60 9.82 -8.74
C VAL A 261 2.77 10.62 -9.31
N ILE A 262 3.25 11.62 -8.57
CA ILE A 262 4.42 12.42 -8.96
C ILE A 262 5.69 11.57 -8.88
N TRP A 263 5.84 10.75 -7.83
CA TRP A 263 6.95 9.80 -7.70
C TRP A 263 6.99 8.78 -8.83
N ALA A 264 5.84 8.37 -9.37
CA ALA A 264 5.81 7.47 -10.53
C ALA A 264 6.49 8.08 -11.77
N GLU A 265 6.42 9.41 -11.96
CA GLU A 265 7.13 10.10 -13.04
C GLU A 265 8.65 10.00 -12.87
N ILE A 266 9.16 10.31 -11.67
CA ILE A 266 10.59 10.21 -11.35
C ILE A 266 11.07 8.76 -11.54
N LYS A 267 10.33 7.79 -10.98
CA LYS A 267 10.63 6.36 -11.12
C LYS A 267 10.71 5.96 -12.60
N LYS A 268 9.80 6.44 -13.45
CA LYS A 268 9.80 6.14 -14.89
C LYS A 268 11.03 6.69 -15.62
N ILE A 269 11.52 7.86 -15.22
CA ILE A 269 12.74 8.47 -15.79
C ILE A 269 13.98 7.66 -15.37
N VAL A 270 14.04 7.24 -14.10
CA VAL A 270 15.19 6.53 -13.51
C VAL A 270 15.24 5.05 -13.90
N ALA A 271 14.10 4.38 -14.11
CA ALA A 271 14.00 2.94 -14.35
C ALA A 271 14.83 2.39 -15.52
N LYS A 272 15.31 3.24 -16.42
CA LYS A 272 16.12 2.86 -17.60
C LYS A 272 17.59 3.24 -17.50
N ARG A 273 18.06 3.69 -16.33
CA ARG A 273 19.39 4.28 -16.17
C ARG A 273 20.05 3.80 -14.88
N THR A 274 21.30 3.37 -14.97
CA THR A 274 22.18 3.28 -13.81
C THR A 274 22.79 4.66 -13.60
N LEU A 275 22.48 5.31 -12.48
CA LEU A 275 22.86 6.69 -12.23
C LEU A 275 23.61 6.81 -10.90
N ASN A 276 24.60 7.70 -10.87
CA ASN A 276 25.20 8.13 -9.63
C ASN A 276 24.27 9.13 -8.90
N ILE A 277 24.65 9.53 -7.70
CA ILE A 277 23.86 10.41 -6.85
C ILE A 277 23.66 11.79 -7.50
N GLU A 278 24.68 12.35 -8.14
CA GLU A 278 24.60 13.67 -8.77
C GLU A 278 23.54 13.71 -9.87
N HIS A 279 23.54 12.73 -10.78
CA HIS A 279 22.55 12.67 -11.85
C HIS A 279 21.14 12.35 -11.33
N LEU A 280 21.01 11.53 -10.28
CA LEU A 280 19.71 11.33 -9.62
C LEU A 280 19.18 12.64 -9.06
N ARG A 281 20.05 13.43 -8.42
CA ARG A 281 19.70 14.73 -7.86
C ARG A 281 19.24 15.71 -8.94
N GLU A 282 19.94 15.78 -10.08
CA GLU A 282 19.54 16.60 -11.22
C GLU A 282 18.16 16.23 -11.76
N ILE A 283 17.83 14.93 -11.85
CA ILE A 283 16.51 14.47 -12.30
C ILE A 283 15.44 14.91 -11.30
N VAL A 284 15.68 14.69 -10.01
CA VAL A 284 14.73 15.09 -8.95
C VAL A 284 14.49 16.60 -8.98
N ASP A 285 15.55 17.40 -9.02
CA ASP A 285 15.45 18.86 -9.09
C ASP A 285 14.74 19.30 -10.38
N SER A 286 14.96 18.64 -11.51
CA SER A 286 14.28 18.96 -12.77
C SER A 286 12.76 18.75 -12.71
N VAL A 287 12.29 17.73 -11.99
CA VAL A 287 10.85 17.44 -11.84
C VAL A 287 10.22 18.37 -10.81
N ILE A 288 10.91 18.64 -9.70
CA ILE A 288 10.40 19.51 -8.63
C ILE A 288 10.31 20.97 -9.10
N CYS A 289 11.35 21.47 -9.79
CA CYS A 289 11.42 22.83 -10.31
C CYS A 289 10.67 23.03 -11.64
N ASP A 290 10.01 21.99 -12.16
CA ASP A 290 9.23 22.08 -13.39
C ASP A 290 8.11 23.11 -13.22
N LYS A 291 8.00 24.06 -14.16
CA LYS A 291 6.93 25.07 -14.14
C LYS A 291 5.53 24.44 -14.24
N SER A 292 5.42 23.24 -14.79
CA SER A 292 4.18 22.47 -14.84
C SER A 292 3.88 21.70 -13.54
N SER A 293 4.76 21.75 -12.54
CA SER A 293 4.62 21.06 -11.25
C SER A 293 3.28 21.35 -10.57
N ILE A 294 2.80 22.60 -10.58
CA ILE A 294 1.50 22.97 -10.00
C ILE A 294 0.34 22.23 -10.68
N GLU A 295 0.34 22.18 -12.01
CA GLU A 295 -0.72 21.49 -12.76
C GLU A 295 -0.66 19.97 -12.56
N LYS A 296 0.57 19.42 -12.46
CA LYS A 296 0.79 18.02 -12.11
C LYS A 296 0.24 17.70 -10.71
N TRP A 297 0.47 18.55 -9.73
CA TRP A 297 -0.10 18.41 -8.39
C TRP A 297 -1.62 18.42 -8.41
N ARG A 298 -2.24 19.40 -9.08
CA ARG A 298 -3.71 19.48 -9.19
C ARG A 298 -4.32 18.26 -9.89
N THR A 299 -3.70 17.82 -10.99
CA THR A 299 -4.14 16.63 -11.72
C THR A 299 -3.99 15.36 -10.87
N SER A 300 -2.88 15.23 -10.13
CA SER A 300 -2.63 14.09 -9.24
C SER A 300 -3.62 14.05 -8.07
N ILE A 301 -3.91 15.21 -7.48
CA ILE A 301 -4.91 15.34 -6.42
C ILE A 301 -6.30 14.98 -6.97
N GLN A 302 -6.68 15.50 -8.14
CA GLN A 302 -7.96 15.17 -8.75
C GLN A 302 -8.09 13.68 -9.05
N TYR A 303 -7.04 13.04 -9.57
CA TYR A 303 -7.01 11.60 -9.80
C TYR A 303 -7.28 10.82 -8.51
N VAL A 304 -6.64 11.19 -7.40
CA VAL A 304 -6.87 10.53 -6.11
C VAL A 304 -8.27 10.82 -5.57
N LEU A 305 -8.79 12.03 -5.71
CA LEU A 305 -10.18 12.34 -5.34
C LEU A 305 -11.19 11.45 -6.08
N ASP A 306 -10.96 11.20 -7.36
CA ASP A 306 -11.79 10.30 -8.15
C ASP A 306 -11.66 8.85 -7.65
N LEU A 307 -10.45 8.41 -7.27
CA LEU A 307 -10.23 7.09 -6.64
C LEU A 307 -10.96 6.98 -5.29
N GLU A 308 -10.84 7.99 -4.44
CA GLU A 308 -11.51 8.04 -3.14
C GLU A 308 -13.03 7.90 -3.29
N GLU A 309 -13.65 8.61 -4.24
CA GLU A 309 -15.10 8.51 -4.50
C GLU A 309 -15.51 7.18 -5.12
N ASN A 310 -14.60 6.49 -5.82
CA ASN A 310 -14.86 5.16 -6.33
C ASN A 310 -14.76 4.09 -5.24
N TYR A 311 -13.81 4.21 -4.32
CA TYR A 311 -13.72 3.32 -3.16
C TYR A 311 -14.87 3.58 -2.20
N TYR A 312 -15.18 4.85 -1.94
CA TYR A 312 -16.20 5.23 -0.97
C TYR A 312 -17.62 5.10 -1.54
N GLY A 313 -18.36 4.08 -1.09
CA GLY A 313 -19.80 3.95 -1.35
C GLY A 313 -20.16 3.32 -2.69
N LYS A 314 -19.32 3.43 -3.74
CA LYS A 314 -19.55 2.68 -4.99
C LYS A 314 -19.02 1.26 -4.90
N LEU A 315 -17.73 1.10 -4.58
CA LEU A 315 -17.11 -0.22 -4.51
C LEU A 315 -17.70 -1.05 -3.37
N ASP A 316 -17.68 -0.51 -2.15
CA ASP A 316 -18.14 -1.24 -0.97
C ASP A 316 -19.64 -1.57 -1.07
N GLY A 317 -20.47 -0.63 -1.53
CA GLY A 317 -21.90 -0.87 -1.75
C GLY A 317 -22.16 -1.92 -2.84
N ALA A 318 -21.40 -1.90 -3.94
CA ALA A 318 -21.52 -2.93 -4.97
C ALA A 318 -21.03 -4.31 -4.49
N MET A 319 -20.05 -4.36 -3.58
CA MET A 319 -19.62 -5.62 -2.96
C MET A 319 -20.71 -6.18 -2.05
N ASP A 320 -21.35 -5.33 -1.25
CA ASP A 320 -22.49 -5.72 -0.40
C ASP A 320 -23.67 -6.21 -1.25
N ASP A 321 -24.06 -5.49 -2.30
CA ASP A 321 -25.13 -5.91 -3.23
C ASP A 321 -24.86 -7.30 -3.84
N VAL A 322 -23.59 -7.59 -4.21
CA VAL A 322 -23.20 -8.90 -4.73
C VAL A 322 -23.27 -9.97 -3.65
N VAL A 323 -22.82 -9.68 -2.42
CA VAL A 323 -22.90 -10.65 -1.32
C VAL A 323 -24.36 -10.96 -0.98
N ASP A 324 -25.19 -9.93 -0.82
CA ASP A 324 -26.60 -10.05 -0.43
C ASP A 324 -27.42 -10.77 -1.50
N SER A 325 -27.21 -10.47 -2.78
CA SER A 325 -27.89 -11.19 -3.88
C SER A 325 -27.56 -12.69 -3.94
N ASN A 326 -26.35 -13.10 -3.50
CA ASN A 326 -26.01 -14.53 -3.41
C ASN A 326 -26.64 -15.22 -2.19
N LEU A 327 -27.03 -14.48 -1.15
CA LEU A 327 -27.74 -15.02 0.00
C LEU A 327 -29.20 -15.33 -0.34
N ASP A 328 -29.86 -14.45 -1.09
CA ASP A 328 -31.24 -14.65 -1.54
C ASP A 328 -31.39 -15.85 -2.49
N GLU A 329 -30.41 -16.12 -3.35
CA GLU A 329 -30.41 -17.31 -4.23
C GLU A 329 -30.19 -18.63 -3.47
N SER A 330 -29.65 -18.58 -2.24
CA SER A 330 -29.37 -19.76 -1.43
C SER A 330 -30.59 -20.27 -0.63
N GLU A 331 -31.58 -19.41 -0.37
CA GLU A 331 -32.81 -19.81 0.34
C GLU A 331 -33.87 -20.46 -0.57
N GLU A 332 -33.81 -20.26 -1.90
CA GLU A 332 -34.70 -20.94 -2.86
C GLU A 332 -34.12 -22.27 -3.42
N ALA A 333 -32.87 -22.61 -3.07
CA ALA A 333 -32.17 -23.77 -3.61
C ALA A 333 -32.36 -25.05 -2.75
N ASP A 334 -33.58 -25.57 -2.68
CA ASP A 334 -33.86 -26.97 -2.27
C ASP A 334 -33.55 -27.97 -3.41
N GLY A 335 -32.51 -27.68 -4.20
CA GLY A 335 -32.02 -28.44 -5.35
C GLY A 335 -30.49 -28.36 -5.47
N PRO A 336 -29.82 -29.29 -6.17
CA PRO A 336 -28.37 -29.46 -6.08
C PRO A 336 -27.62 -28.25 -6.66
N ASN A 337 -27.04 -27.40 -5.79
CA ASN A 337 -26.09 -26.30 -6.07
C ASN A 337 -26.11 -25.83 -7.54
N GLU A 338 -27.07 -24.96 -7.89
CA GLU A 338 -27.05 -24.31 -9.20
C GLU A 338 -25.87 -23.33 -9.26
N TYR A 339 -24.99 -23.56 -10.23
CA TYR A 339 -23.86 -22.68 -10.52
C TYR A 339 -24.36 -21.35 -11.07
N PRO A 340 -23.63 -20.24 -10.86
CA PRO A 340 -24.01 -18.94 -11.39
C PRO A 340 -24.26 -18.97 -12.91
N ALA A 341 -25.30 -18.26 -13.35
CA ALA A 341 -25.74 -18.20 -14.73
C ALA A 341 -24.60 -17.77 -15.68
N GLU A 342 -24.66 -18.18 -16.96
CA GLU A 342 -23.58 -17.99 -17.94
C GLU A 342 -23.09 -16.54 -18.13
N ASN A 343 -23.88 -15.57 -17.68
CA ASN A 343 -23.71 -14.13 -17.86
C ASN A 343 -23.06 -13.41 -16.67
N GLN A 344 -22.77 -14.09 -15.55
CA GLN A 344 -22.10 -13.45 -14.41
C GLN A 344 -20.58 -13.38 -14.64
N ALA A 345 -20.00 -12.20 -14.38
CA ALA A 345 -18.56 -11.99 -14.49
C ALA A 345 -17.84 -12.74 -13.36
N ILE A 346 -16.81 -13.52 -13.72
CA ILE A 346 -16.00 -14.29 -12.75
C ILE A 346 -14.57 -13.78 -12.81
N TYR A 347 -14.04 -13.42 -11.65
CA TYR A 347 -12.73 -12.79 -11.50
C TYR A 347 -11.69 -13.80 -11.00
N LEU A 348 -10.44 -13.57 -11.39
CA LEU A 348 -9.26 -14.29 -10.93
C LEU A 348 -8.21 -13.27 -10.52
N TYR A 349 -7.39 -13.54 -9.52
CA TYR A 349 -6.33 -12.60 -9.12
C TYR A 349 -5.00 -12.97 -9.77
N SER A 350 -4.29 -12.01 -10.36
CA SER A 350 -2.91 -12.24 -10.81
C SER A 350 -1.93 -12.09 -9.63
N GLY A 351 -1.36 -13.20 -9.16
CA GLY A 351 -0.31 -13.25 -8.11
C GLY A 351 -0.34 -14.55 -7.30
N SER A 352 0.72 -14.82 -6.52
CA SER A 352 0.78 -15.93 -5.56
C SER A 352 0.54 -15.45 -4.11
N ASP A 353 0.18 -16.37 -3.22
CA ASP A 353 -0.07 -16.10 -1.79
C ASP A 353 1.21 -15.72 -1.03
N ASP A 354 2.38 -16.12 -1.55
CA ASP A 354 3.70 -15.89 -0.94
C ASP A 354 4.21 -14.44 -1.15
N CYS A 355 3.58 -13.67 -2.05
CA CYS A 355 4.04 -12.32 -2.41
C CYS A 355 3.75 -11.21 -1.37
N ILE A 356 3.31 -11.55 -0.15
CA ILE A 356 2.82 -10.55 0.81
C ILE A 356 3.97 -9.73 1.44
N TRP A 357 5.23 -10.18 1.38
CA TRP A 357 6.33 -9.50 2.08
C TRP A 357 7.67 -9.38 1.33
N GLU A 358 7.90 -10.09 0.21
CA GLU A 358 9.19 -10.00 -0.50
C GLU A 358 9.30 -8.80 -1.44
N ASN A 359 8.17 -8.16 -1.81
CA ASN A 359 8.13 -7.25 -2.95
C ASN A 359 8.07 -5.75 -2.66
N VAL A 360 8.39 -5.33 -1.44
CA VAL A 360 8.69 -3.90 -1.17
C VAL A 360 10.12 -3.53 -1.65
N ILE A 361 10.99 -4.53 -1.93
CA ILE A 361 12.39 -4.31 -2.35
C ILE A 361 12.73 -4.93 -3.72
N THR A 362 11.95 -5.85 -4.28
CA THR A 362 12.23 -6.52 -5.58
C THR A 362 11.58 -5.86 -6.80
N ASP A 363 11.24 -4.57 -6.75
CA ASP A 363 10.69 -3.85 -7.91
C ASP A 363 11.77 -3.40 -8.93
N LEU A 364 12.94 -4.07 -8.97
CA LEU A 364 14.07 -3.70 -9.84
C LEU A 364 14.77 -4.85 -10.60
N SER A 365 14.31 -6.10 -10.55
CA SER A 365 14.99 -7.18 -11.30
C SER A 365 14.13 -8.08 -12.20
N GLU A 366 12.83 -7.84 -12.34
CA GLU A 366 11.97 -8.64 -13.24
C GLU A 366 11.23 -7.81 -14.29
N ILE A 367 11.84 -6.72 -14.78
CA ILE A 367 11.56 -6.27 -16.15
C ILE A 367 12.44 -7.10 -17.07
N GLY A 368 12.06 -8.37 -17.19
CA GLY A 368 12.57 -9.26 -18.22
C GLY A 368 12.21 -8.70 -19.59
N THR A 369 13.23 -8.57 -20.41
CA THR A 369 13.18 -8.19 -21.82
C THR A 369 12.13 -8.99 -22.59
N ASP A 370 11.04 -8.34 -22.99
CA ASP A 370 10.39 -8.73 -24.24
C ASP A 370 10.19 -7.47 -25.07
N THR A 371 11.03 -7.38 -26.09
CA THR A 371 10.97 -6.40 -27.16
C THR A 371 9.78 -6.74 -28.04
N ASP A 372 8.61 -6.21 -27.72
CA ASP A 372 7.75 -5.76 -28.80
C ASP A 372 6.85 -4.59 -28.39
N SER A 373 6.65 -3.76 -29.38
CA SER A 373 6.15 -2.39 -29.31
C SER A 373 4.71 -2.24 -28.78
N SER A 374 4.51 -1.08 -28.12
CA SER A 374 3.34 -0.19 -28.24
C SER A 374 2.11 -0.41 -27.34
N TYR A 375 1.66 0.74 -26.81
CA TYR A 375 0.41 1.07 -26.12
C TYR A 375 0.34 0.82 -24.60
N VAL A 376 0.62 1.90 -23.86
CA VAL A 376 -0.04 2.17 -22.57
C VAL A 376 -1.51 2.39 -22.88
N TYR A 377 -2.33 1.35 -22.72
CA TYR A 377 -3.78 1.52 -22.65
C TYR A 377 -4.10 2.09 -21.27
N TYR A 378 -4.40 3.39 -21.22
CA TYR A 378 -5.34 3.89 -20.22
C TYR A 378 -6.70 3.34 -20.60
N ASP A 379 -7.06 2.18 -20.05
CA ASP A 379 -8.39 1.63 -20.27
C ASP A 379 -9.40 2.35 -19.36
N LYS A 380 -9.98 3.43 -19.89
CA LYS A 380 -11.13 4.13 -19.30
C LYS A 380 -12.39 3.25 -19.20
N SER A 381 -12.40 2.03 -19.78
CA SER A 381 -13.57 1.15 -19.76
C SER A 381 -13.71 0.32 -18.47
N ILE A 382 -12.67 0.23 -17.63
CA ILE A 382 -12.73 -0.53 -16.37
C ILE A 382 -13.66 0.15 -15.34
N PHE A 383 -13.82 1.47 -15.39
CA PHE A 383 -14.75 2.21 -14.53
C PHE A 383 -16.22 2.14 -14.97
N ASN A 384 -16.51 1.65 -16.19
CA ASN A 384 -17.88 1.61 -16.71
C ASN A 384 -18.64 0.31 -16.39
N TYR A 385 -18.01 -0.71 -15.81
CA TYR A 385 -18.66 -2.01 -15.57
C TYR A 385 -19.16 -2.25 -14.15
N VAL A 386 -19.06 -1.27 -13.24
CA VAL A 386 -19.73 -1.33 -11.92
C VAL A 386 -21.19 -0.80 -12.01
N PHE A 387 -21.61 -0.21 -13.14
CA PHE A 387 -22.96 0.30 -13.30
C PHE A 387 -23.73 -0.43 -14.41
N ILE A 388 -24.37 -1.54 -14.07
CA ILE A 388 -25.64 -1.91 -14.69
C ILE A 388 -26.60 -2.25 -13.55
N SER A 389 -27.28 -1.22 -13.04
CA SER A 389 -28.52 -1.40 -12.29
C SER A 389 -29.51 -2.16 -13.19
N PRO A 390 -30.21 -3.20 -12.70
CA PRO A 390 -31.25 -3.86 -13.49
C PRO A 390 -32.34 -2.83 -13.78
N ALA A 391 -32.44 -2.40 -15.03
CA ALA A 391 -33.53 -1.56 -15.47
C ALA A 391 -34.86 -2.25 -15.11
N SER A 392 -35.64 -1.58 -14.27
CA SER A 392 -37.01 -1.94 -13.90
C SER A 392 -37.77 -2.43 -15.13
N ARG A 393 -38.23 -3.70 -15.10
CA ARG A 393 -39.22 -4.21 -16.05
C ARG A 393 -40.47 -3.32 -15.96
N LYS A 394 -40.67 -2.43 -16.94
CA LYS A 394 -42.00 -1.90 -17.20
C LYS A 394 -42.80 -2.97 -17.92
N SER A 395 -43.86 -3.39 -17.26
CA SER A 395 -44.91 -4.24 -17.79
C SER A 395 -45.58 -3.61 -19.01
N SER A 396 -45.66 -4.38 -20.09
CA SER A 396 -46.80 -4.42 -21.01
C SER A 396 -46.69 -5.66 -21.87
#